data_AF-A0A269PK70-F1
#
_entry.id   AF-A0A269PK70-F1
#
_cell.length_a   1.000
_cell.length_b   1.000
_cell.length_c   1.000
_cell.angle_alpha   90.00
_cell.angle_beta   90.00
_cell.angle_gamma   90.00
#
_symmetry.space_group_name_H-M   'P 1'
#
loop_
_entity.id
_entity.type
_entity.pdbx_description
1 polymer ?
#
loop_
_entity_poly.entity_id
_entity_poly.type
_entity_poly.pdbx_seq_one_letter_code
_entity_poly.pdbx_strand_id
1 'polypeptide(L)'
;MNTVNSQSKGFTLIEVLIALIITSVALLGLASGQLKSLQYATNSFNYTVSLIQANNAIERIWGDICVLQNGNLAFDEAYISNLQPEFEAYGLAFEGVEEGNFTNNFTITVNGSDERIIEEDKIMDDQNNYLDSQIAINAAFPQLPVNCNV
;
A
#
# COMPACT_ATOMS: atom_id res chain seq x y z
N MET A 1 71.20 17.76 0.32
CA MET A 1 69.82 17.88 -0.18
C MET A 1 69.62 16.78 -1.20
N ASN A 2 68.90 15.71 -0.82
CA ASN A 2 68.65 14.58 -1.71
C ASN A 2 67.42 14.90 -2.57
N THR A 3 67.59 14.90 -3.88
CA THR A 3 66.54 15.11 -4.86
C THR A 3 65.77 13.81 -5.05
N VAL A 4 64.52 13.79 -4.61
CA VAL A 4 63.60 12.66 -4.85
C VAL A 4 63.23 12.70 -6.34
N ASN A 5 63.77 11.77 -7.12
CA ASN A 5 63.47 11.62 -8.53
C ASN A 5 62.08 10.95 -8.68
N SER A 6 61.06 11.75 -9.00
CA SER A 6 59.70 11.27 -9.23
C SER A 6 59.55 10.81 -10.68
N GLN A 7 59.51 9.49 -10.91
CA GLN A 7 59.17 8.92 -12.20
C GLN A 7 57.65 8.93 -12.37
N SER A 8 57.13 9.92 -13.10
CA SER A 8 55.74 9.97 -13.55
C SER A 8 55.53 8.96 -14.69
N LYS A 9 54.98 7.78 -14.35
CA LYS A 9 54.47 6.84 -15.36
C LYS A 9 53.13 7.34 -15.88
N GLY A 10 53.02 7.53 -17.20
CA GLY A 10 51.79 7.95 -17.87
C GLY A 10 50.72 6.85 -17.88
N PHE A 11 49.45 7.25 -17.97
CA PHE A 11 48.31 6.33 -18.06
C PHE A 11 48.34 5.55 -19.38
N THR A 12 48.11 4.25 -19.30
CA THR A 12 47.97 3.41 -20.51
C THR A 12 46.53 3.43 -21.01
N LEU A 13 46.31 3.37 -22.32
CA LEU A 13 44.95 3.36 -22.89
C LEU A 13 44.11 2.16 -22.42
N ILE A 14 44.76 1.01 -22.20
CA ILE A 14 44.10 -0.18 -21.69
C ILE A 14 43.67 -0.04 -20.22
N GLU A 15 44.45 0.66 -19.40
CA GLU A 15 44.13 0.92 -18.00
C GLU A 15 42.91 1.85 -17.86
N VAL A 16 42.82 2.89 -18.70
CA VAL A 16 41.64 3.76 -18.75
C VAL A 16 40.40 2.99 -19.19
N LEU A 17 40.54 2.10 -20.18
CA LEU A 17 39.42 1.29 -20.69
C LEU A 17 38.91 0.30 -19.63
N ILE A 18 39.81 -0.36 -18.90
CA ILE A 18 39.44 -1.25 -17.80
C ILE A 18 38.79 -0.45 -16.66
N ALA A 19 39.34 0.71 -16.29
CA ALA A 19 38.75 1.57 -15.26
C ALA A 19 37.31 1.99 -15.62
N LEU A 20 37.08 2.39 -16.87
CA LEU A 20 35.76 2.81 -17.36
C LEU A 20 34.74 1.66 -17.28
N ILE A 21 35.14 0.43 -17.64
CA ILE A 21 34.28 -0.76 -17.52
C ILE A 21 33.93 -1.04 -16.06
N ILE A 22 34.92 -1.04 -15.15
CA ILE A 22 34.70 -1.30 -13.73
C ILE A 22 33.76 -0.23 -13.13
N THR A 23 33.98 1.05 -13.43
CA THR A 23 33.13 2.14 -12.97
C THR A 23 31.70 2.02 -13.52
N SER A 24 31.54 1.61 -14.78
CA SER A 24 30.22 1.42 -15.38
C SER A 24 29.44 0.32 -14.67
N VAL A 25 30.08 -0.82 -14.38
CA VAL A 25 29.46 -1.91 -13.61
C VAL A 25 29.11 -1.46 -12.18
N ALA A 26 29.99 -0.69 -11.53
CA ALA A 26 29.73 -0.15 -10.20
C ALA A 26 28.52 0.80 -10.17
N LEU A 27 28.39 1.67 -11.17
CA LEU A 27 27.25 2.60 -11.30
C LEU A 27 25.93 1.85 -11.56
N LEU A 28 25.95 0.78 -12.35
CA LEU A 28 24.78 -0.07 -12.55
C LEU A 28 24.35 -0.78 -11.26
N GLY A 29 25.32 -1.25 -10.47
CA GLY A 29 25.07 -1.80 -9.13
C GLY A 29 24.38 -0.79 -8.21
N LEU A 30 24.88 0.45 -8.15
CA LEU A 30 24.27 1.53 -7.36
C LEU A 30 22.85 1.88 -7.83
N ALA A 31 22.64 1.98 -9.15
CA ALA A 31 21.32 2.25 -9.73
C ALA A 31 20.31 1.16 -9.35
N SER A 32 20.70 -0.12 -9.40
CA SER A 32 19.84 -1.23 -8.98
C SER A 32 19.44 -1.16 -7.50
N GLY A 33 20.36 -0.72 -6.63
CA GLY A 33 20.06 -0.53 -5.21
C GLY A 33 19.06 0.61 -4.96
N GLN A 34 19.19 1.71 -5.71
CA GLN A 34 18.25 2.83 -5.62
C GLN A 34 16.84 2.44 -6.06
N LEU A 35 16.70 1.65 -7.13
CA LEU A 35 15.40 1.15 -7.60
C LEU A 35 14.70 0.30 -6.53
N LYS A 36 15.43 -0.59 -5.85
CA LYS A 36 14.86 -1.37 -4.74
C LYS A 36 14.41 -0.48 -3.57
N SER A 37 15.21 0.52 -3.20
CA SER A 37 14.79 1.49 -2.17
C SER A 37 13.51 2.23 -2.56
N LEU A 38 13.35 2.58 -3.84
CA LEU A 38 12.14 3.23 -4.34
C LEU A 38 10.93 2.29 -4.32
N GLN A 39 11.13 1.02 -4.65
CA GLN A 39 10.10 -0.01 -4.56
C GLN A 39 9.57 -0.14 -3.12
N TYR A 40 10.47 -0.23 -2.14
CA TYR A 40 10.07 -0.30 -0.73
C TYR A 40 9.34 0.95 -0.24
N ALA A 41 9.80 2.14 -0.64
CA ALA A 41 9.12 3.40 -0.31
C ALA A 41 7.71 3.46 -0.91
N THR A 42 7.56 3.01 -2.15
CA THR A 42 6.26 2.96 -2.85
C THR A 42 5.32 1.98 -2.15
N ASN A 43 5.80 0.80 -1.75
CA ASN A 43 4.98 -0.16 -1.03
C ASN A 43 4.47 0.40 0.31
N SER A 44 5.36 1.05 1.07
CA SER A 44 5.01 1.68 2.36
C SER A 44 3.99 2.81 2.18
N PHE A 45 4.11 3.56 1.07
CA PHE A 45 3.15 4.58 0.68
C PHE A 45 1.78 3.97 0.37
N ASN A 46 1.73 2.94 -0.48
CA ASN A 46 0.47 2.26 -0.84
C ASN A 46 -0.22 1.71 0.41
N TYR A 47 0.52 1.06 1.31
CA TYR A 47 -0.01 0.60 2.60
C TYR A 47 -0.64 1.73 3.42
N THR A 48 0.05 2.87 3.52
CA THR A 48 -0.43 4.03 4.26
C THR A 48 -1.69 4.61 3.63
N VAL A 49 -1.74 4.70 2.31
CA VAL A 49 -2.94 5.17 1.59
C VAL A 49 -4.10 4.22 1.82
N SER A 50 -3.91 2.91 1.66
CA SER A 50 -4.95 1.92 1.96
C SER A 50 -5.49 2.07 3.39
N LEU A 51 -4.59 2.30 4.37
CA LEU A 51 -4.98 2.51 5.77
C LEU A 51 -5.87 3.73 5.94
N ILE A 52 -5.53 4.83 5.26
CA ILE A 52 -6.36 6.04 5.26
C ILE A 52 -7.74 5.75 4.66
N GLN A 53 -7.80 5.01 3.54
CA GLN A 53 -9.08 4.69 2.89
C GLN A 53 -9.97 3.81 3.77
N ALA A 54 -9.41 2.79 4.45
CA ALA A 54 -10.16 2.00 5.42
C ALA A 54 -10.72 2.86 6.55
N ASN A 55 -9.88 3.74 7.13
CA ASN A 55 -10.31 4.62 8.23
C ASN A 55 -11.37 5.61 7.77
N ASN A 56 -11.26 6.17 6.56
CA ASN A 56 -12.29 7.04 6.02
C ASN A 56 -13.65 6.32 5.87
N ALA A 57 -13.64 5.08 5.39
CA ALA A 57 -14.85 4.26 5.35
C ALA A 57 -15.44 4.04 6.75
N ILE A 58 -14.60 3.72 7.74
CA ILE A 58 -15.02 3.57 9.15
C ILE A 58 -15.63 4.87 9.69
N GLU A 59 -15.00 6.01 9.44
CA GLU A 59 -15.48 7.33 9.90
C GLU A 59 -16.83 7.70 9.30
N ARG A 60 -17.06 7.36 8.02
CA ARG A 60 -18.34 7.57 7.36
C ARG A 60 -19.43 6.67 7.94
N ILE A 61 -19.11 5.39 8.16
CA ILE A 61 -20.00 4.45 8.86
C ILE A 61 -20.29 4.94 10.28
N TRP A 62 -19.30 5.49 10.97
CA TRP A 62 -19.50 6.08 12.29
C TRP A 62 -20.48 7.26 12.26
N GLY A 63 -20.47 8.08 11.20
CA GLY A 63 -21.46 9.15 11.03
C GLY A 63 -22.90 8.63 10.95
N ASP A 64 -23.11 7.50 10.26
CA ASP A 64 -24.44 6.93 10.01
C ASP A 64 -24.80 5.78 10.99
N ILE A 65 -23.96 5.52 11.98
CA ILE A 65 -24.06 4.33 12.83
C ILE A 65 -25.40 4.19 13.57
N CYS A 66 -25.97 5.32 14.02
CA CYS A 66 -27.26 5.31 14.70
C CYS A 66 -28.38 4.83 13.78
N VAL A 67 -28.43 5.36 12.56
CA VAL A 67 -29.49 5.02 11.60
C VAL A 67 -29.30 3.61 11.05
N LEU A 68 -28.06 3.13 10.94
CA LEU A 68 -27.73 1.74 10.59
C LEU A 68 -28.17 0.75 11.68
N GLN A 69 -27.85 1.01 12.95
CA GLN A 69 -28.22 0.12 14.07
C GLN A 69 -29.73 0.10 14.34
N ASN A 70 -30.43 1.21 14.12
CA ASN A 70 -31.88 1.30 14.26
C ASN A 70 -32.65 0.72 13.05
N GLY A 71 -31.96 0.33 11.98
CA GLY A 71 -32.57 -0.20 10.75
C GLY A 71 -33.29 0.85 9.91
N ASN A 72 -33.01 2.14 10.14
CA ASN A 72 -33.50 3.26 9.34
C ASN A 72 -32.72 3.41 8.02
N LEU A 73 -31.52 2.84 7.95
CA LEU A 73 -30.68 2.74 6.78
C LEU A 73 -30.19 1.30 6.63
N ALA A 74 -30.28 0.75 5.41
CA ALA A 74 -29.80 -0.58 5.11
C ALA A 74 -28.30 -0.54 4.76
N PHE A 75 -27.53 -1.51 5.23
CA PHE A 75 -26.16 -1.72 4.78
C PHE A 75 -26.17 -2.53 3.47
N ASP A 76 -26.60 -1.88 2.39
CA ASP A 76 -26.78 -2.48 1.07
C ASP A 76 -25.70 -2.05 0.06
N GLU A 77 -25.76 -2.56 -1.17
CA GLU A 77 -24.80 -2.21 -2.23
C GLU A 77 -24.76 -0.69 -2.52
N ALA A 78 -25.89 0.00 -2.41
CA ALA A 78 -25.95 1.44 -2.61
C ALA A 78 -25.17 2.19 -1.52
N TYR A 79 -25.34 1.80 -0.25
CA TYR A 79 -24.57 2.35 0.85
C TYR A 79 -23.07 2.03 0.73
N ILE A 80 -22.73 0.78 0.43
CA ILE A 80 -21.35 0.32 0.23
C ILE A 80 -20.68 1.07 -0.93
N SER A 81 -21.41 1.31 -2.03
CA SER A 81 -20.90 2.09 -3.16
C SER A 81 -20.60 3.53 -2.78
N ASN A 82 -21.36 4.11 -1.84
CA ASN A 82 -21.05 5.45 -1.34
C ASN A 82 -19.75 5.43 -0.55
N LEU A 83 -19.46 4.36 0.21
CA LEU A 83 -18.23 4.22 1.01
C LEU A 83 -16.97 4.00 0.18
N GLN A 84 -17.08 3.66 -1.11
CA GLN A 84 -15.93 3.38 -1.96
C GLN A 84 -14.95 4.57 -2.00
N PRO A 85 -13.64 4.28 -2.11
CA PRO A 85 -12.63 5.33 -2.15
C PRO A 85 -12.79 6.19 -3.41
N GLU A 86 -12.43 7.47 -3.32
CA GLU A 86 -12.46 8.39 -4.48
C GLU A 86 -11.51 7.93 -5.62
N PHE A 87 -10.48 7.17 -5.27
CA PHE A 87 -9.49 6.66 -6.22
C PHE A 87 -9.82 5.22 -6.64
N GLU A 88 -10.06 5.01 -7.94
CA GLU A 88 -10.37 3.70 -8.54
C GLU A 88 -9.25 2.65 -8.34
N ALA A 89 -8.04 3.09 -8.00
CA ALA A 89 -6.91 2.21 -7.71
C ALA A 89 -7.06 1.43 -6.39
N TYR A 90 -8.06 1.74 -5.56
CA TYR A 90 -8.32 1.06 -4.30
C TYR A 90 -9.78 0.60 -4.25
N GLY A 91 -9.99 -0.68 -3.96
CA GLY A 91 -11.31 -1.25 -3.70
C GLY A 91 -11.51 -1.56 -2.22
N LEU A 92 -12.77 -1.49 -1.76
CA LEU A 92 -13.18 -1.94 -0.43
C LEU A 92 -14.00 -3.22 -0.52
N ALA A 93 -13.67 -4.18 0.35
CA ALA A 93 -14.46 -5.36 0.63
C ALA A 93 -14.82 -5.39 2.12
N PHE A 94 -16.01 -5.91 2.42
CA PHE A 94 -16.53 -6.00 3.78
C PHE A 94 -16.84 -7.46 4.08
N GLU A 95 -16.31 -7.99 5.18
CA GLU A 95 -16.47 -9.38 5.60
C GLU A 95 -17.14 -9.45 6.99
N GLY A 96 -18.14 -10.31 7.15
CA GLY A 96 -18.88 -10.45 8.42
C GLY A 96 -20.11 -9.53 8.54
N VAL A 97 -20.52 -8.90 7.44
CA VAL A 97 -21.79 -8.18 7.28
C VAL A 97 -22.57 -8.80 6.13
N GLU A 98 -23.89 -8.92 6.30
CA GLU A 98 -24.80 -9.39 5.26
C GLU A 98 -25.54 -8.20 4.64
N GLU A 99 -25.98 -8.35 3.40
CA GLU A 99 -26.73 -7.32 2.70
C GLU A 99 -27.98 -6.90 3.48
N GLY A 100 -28.09 -5.61 3.77
CA GLY A 100 -29.20 -5.03 4.52
C GLY A 100 -29.19 -5.30 6.02
N ASN A 101 -28.22 -6.08 6.54
CA ASN A 101 -28.11 -6.40 7.95
C ASN A 101 -26.77 -5.92 8.53
N PHE A 102 -26.79 -4.71 9.11
CA PHE A 102 -25.62 -4.13 9.72
C PHE A 102 -25.23 -4.88 10.99
N THR A 103 -23.95 -5.27 11.09
CA THR A 103 -23.36 -5.81 12.30
C THR A 103 -22.36 -4.81 12.86
N ASN A 104 -22.23 -4.81 14.19
CA ASN A 104 -21.32 -3.89 14.86
C ASN A 104 -19.84 -4.26 14.74
N ASN A 105 -19.53 -5.48 14.30
CA ASN A 105 -18.17 -5.98 14.19
C ASN A 105 -18.01 -6.66 12.84
N PHE A 106 -17.14 -6.12 12.00
CA PHE A 106 -16.82 -6.66 10.69
C PHE A 106 -15.42 -6.27 10.26
N THR A 107 -14.89 -6.96 9.27
CA THR A 107 -13.57 -6.67 8.72
C THR A 107 -13.74 -5.85 7.45
N ILE A 108 -12.97 -4.77 7.35
CA ILE A 108 -12.83 -3.98 6.12
C ILE A 108 -11.49 -4.35 5.51
N THR A 109 -11.55 -4.83 4.29
CA THR A 109 -10.39 -5.20 3.50
C THR A 109 -10.23 -4.20 2.36
N VAL A 110 -9.10 -3.51 2.31
CA VAL A 110 -8.76 -2.59 1.21
C VAL A 110 -7.81 -3.29 0.27
N ASN A 111 -8.14 -3.34 -1.01
CA ASN A 111 -7.32 -3.92 -2.06
C ASN A 111 -6.76 -2.81 -2.94
N GLY A 112 -5.44 -2.62 -2.94
CA GLY A 112 -4.76 -1.75 -3.90
C GLY A 112 -4.47 -2.48 -5.21
N SER A 113 -4.85 -1.91 -6.34
CA SER A 113 -4.54 -2.43 -7.68
C SER A 113 -3.21 -1.84 -8.19
N ASP A 114 -2.08 -2.21 -7.59
CA ASP A 114 -0.76 -1.83 -8.14
C ASP A 114 -0.30 -2.87 -9.18
N GLU A 115 -0.53 -2.56 -10.46
CA GLU A 115 -0.17 -3.42 -11.60
C GLU A 115 1.35 -3.59 -11.80
N ARG A 116 2.18 -2.78 -11.13
CA ARG A 116 3.64 -2.80 -11.30
C ARG A 116 4.32 -3.89 -10.48
N ILE A 117 3.61 -4.49 -9.53
CA ILE A 117 4.08 -5.68 -8.83
C ILE A 117 3.91 -6.85 -9.80
N ILE A 118 5.02 -7.34 -10.35
CA ILE A 118 5.05 -8.54 -11.19
C ILE A 118 4.43 -9.71 -10.42
N GLU A 119 3.57 -10.51 -11.08
CA GLU A 119 2.82 -11.58 -10.43
C GLU A 119 3.69 -12.61 -9.68
N GLU A 120 4.94 -12.76 -10.09
CA GLU A 120 5.92 -13.66 -9.46
C GLU A 120 6.42 -13.18 -8.09
N ASP A 121 6.32 -11.88 -7.79
CA ASP A 121 6.67 -11.27 -6.50
C ASP A 121 5.44 -11.03 -5.61
N LYS A 122 4.23 -11.37 -6.11
CA LYS A 122 2.99 -11.23 -5.34
C LYS A 122 2.87 -12.39 -4.36
N ILE A 123 2.86 -12.10 -3.06
CA ILE A 123 2.47 -13.10 -2.07
C ILE A 123 0.94 -13.23 -2.13
N MET A 124 0.46 -14.43 -2.42
CA MET A 124 -0.96 -14.75 -2.39
C MET A 124 -1.32 -15.39 -1.05
N ASP A 125 -2.45 -15.00 -0.48
CA ASP A 125 -3.08 -15.75 0.61
C ASP A 125 -3.61 -17.09 0.09
N ASP A 126 -3.95 -18.02 0.99
CA ASP A 126 -4.60 -19.31 0.70
C ASP A 126 -5.93 -19.16 -0.08
N GLN A 127 -6.47 -17.94 -0.18
CA GLN A 127 -7.65 -17.57 -0.96
C GLN A 127 -7.35 -16.88 -2.31
N ASN A 128 -6.10 -16.91 -2.81
CA ASN A 128 -5.67 -16.23 -4.05
C ASN A 128 -5.85 -14.69 -4.01
N ASN A 129 -5.83 -14.10 -2.82
CA ASN A 129 -5.82 -12.65 -2.66
C ASN A 129 -4.39 -12.13 -2.62
N TYR A 130 -4.09 -11.04 -3.34
CA TYR A 130 -2.76 -10.44 -3.36
C TYR A 130 -2.48 -9.67 -2.06
N LEU A 131 -1.51 -10.12 -1.27
CA LEU A 131 -1.22 -9.60 0.07
C LEU A 131 -0.35 -8.33 0.09
N ASP A 132 0.42 -8.08 -0.96
CA ASP A 132 1.40 -6.98 -0.97
C ASP A 132 0.80 -5.58 -1.03
N SER A 133 -0.51 -5.46 -1.25
CA SER A 133 -1.22 -4.18 -1.22
C SER A 133 -2.61 -4.32 -0.59
N GLN A 134 -2.80 -5.34 0.24
CA GLN A 134 -4.02 -5.54 1.00
C GLN A 134 -3.80 -5.16 2.46
N ILE A 135 -4.79 -4.46 3.03
CA ILE A 135 -4.89 -4.33 4.47
C ILE A 135 -6.26 -4.81 4.92
N ALA A 136 -6.32 -5.44 6.08
CA ALA A 136 -7.56 -5.85 6.73
C ALA A 136 -7.62 -5.20 8.12
N ILE A 137 -8.68 -4.44 8.39
CA ILE A 137 -8.90 -3.78 9.68
C ILE A 137 -10.23 -4.27 10.24
N ASN A 138 -10.21 -4.70 11.50
CA ASN A 138 -11.43 -4.97 12.22
C ASN A 138 -12.07 -3.65 12.66
N ALA A 139 -13.27 -3.37 12.16
CA ALA A 139 -14.11 -2.28 12.59
C ALA A 139 -15.06 -2.79 13.68
N ALA A 140 -14.97 -2.17 14.87
CA ALA A 140 -15.79 -2.52 16.02
C ALA A 140 -16.51 -1.28 16.53
N PHE A 141 -17.84 -1.36 16.55
CA PHE A 141 -18.72 -0.26 16.85
C PHE A 141 -19.52 -0.53 18.13
N PRO A 142 -19.67 0.44 19.05
CA PRO A 142 -20.49 0.26 20.23
C PRO A 142 -21.98 0.20 19.85
N GLN A 143 -22.76 -0.56 20.62
CA GLN A 143 -24.21 -0.54 20.52
C GLN A 143 -24.73 0.77 21.10
N LEU A 144 -25.41 1.56 20.28
CA LEU A 144 -26.00 2.83 20.68
C LEU A 144 -27.42 2.63 21.20
N PRO A 145 -27.90 3.48 22.12
CA PRO A 145 -29.29 3.46 22.54
C PRO A 145 -30.21 3.85 21.37
N VAL A 146 -31.44 3.31 21.39
CA VAL A 146 -32.48 3.48 20.37
C VAL A 146 -32.88 4.93 20.04
N ASN A 147 -32.44 5.91 20.84
CA ASN A 147 -32.79 7.33 20.71
C ASN A 147 -31.56 8.21 20.41
N CYS A 148 -30.57 7.70 19.70
CA CYS A 148 -29.40 8.49 19.34
C CYS A 148 -29.77 9.58 18.32
N ASN A 149 -29.63 10.84 18.72
CA ASN A 149 -29.65 11.97 17.80
C ASN A 149 -28.24 12.17 17.27
N VAL A 150 -28.08 12.06 15.96
CA VAL A 150 -26.91 12.56 15.21
C VAL A 150 -27.00 14.08 15.05
#